data_AF-A0A4Y2CC51-F1
#
_entry.id   AF-A0A4Y2CC51-F1
#
_cell.length_a   1.000
_cell.length_b   1.000
_cell.length_c   1.000
_cell.angle_alpha   90.00
_cell.angle_beta   90.00
_cell.angle_gamma   90.00
#
_symmetry.space_group_name_H-M   'P 1'
#
loop_
_entity.id
_entity.type
_entity.pdbx_description
1 polymer ?
#
loop_
_entity_poly.entity_id
_entity_poly.type
_entity_poly.pdbx_seq_one_letter_code
_entity_poly.pdbx_strand_id
1 'polypeptide(L)'
;MKFGFSRMTMSRVYREYRESGKTSNLRHRCGRKKITQERDQRRLTRIIKRDRRAIPLKIAADFDAGPSTSVSVRTIQRNIIHMGFQRRRPTRVSSMTARY
;
A
#
# COMPACT_ATOMS: atom_id res chain seq x y z
N MET A 1 -27.37 -17.23 29.12
CA MET A 1 -26.06 -17.22 28.42
C MET A 1 -25.37 -15.90 28.74
N LYS A 2 -24.15 -15.93 29.29
CA LYS A 2 -23.50 -14.77 29.96
C LYS A 2 -22.75 -13.80 29.02
N PHE A 3 -22.48 -14.21 27.78
CA PHE A 3 -21.56 -13.52 26.87
C PHE A 3 -22.22 -12.82 25.67
N GLY A 4 -23.56 -12.87 25.53
CA GLY A 4 -24.27 -12.24 24.40
C GLY A 4 -23.99 -12.83 23.01
N PHE A 5 -23.09 -13.81 22.89
CA PHE A 5 -22.75 -14.49 21.64
C PHE A 5 -23.48 -15.84 21.50
N SER A 6 -23.67 -16.28 20.25
CA SER A 6 -24.21 -17.60 19.97
C SER A 6 -23.29 -18.71 20.49
N ARG A 7 -23.87 -19.85 20.87
CA ARG A 7 -23.11 -21.05 21.28
C ARG A 7 -22.14 -21.52 20.18
N MET A 8 -22.50 -21.35 18.91
CA MET A 8 -21.66 -21.69 17.76
C MET A 8 -20.41 -20.81 17.68
N THR A 9 -20.57 -19.49 17.89
CA THR A 9 -19.46 -18.54 17.93
C THR A 9 -18.48 -18.89 19.04
N MET A 10 -19.00 -19.17 20.25
CA MET A 10 -18.19 -19.57 21.40
C MET A 10 -17.41 -20.85 21.14
N SER A 11 -18.04 -21.87 20.56
CA SER A 11 -17.39 -23.16 20.26
C SER A 11 -16.28 -23.02 19.21
N ARG A 12 -16.52 -22.23 18.14
CA ARG A 12 -15.51 -21.96 17.11
C ARG A 12 -14.28 -21.24 17.68
N VAL A 13 -14.49 -20.16 18.44
CA VAL A 13 -13.40 -19.39 19.07
C VAL A 13 -12.61 -20.25 20.05
N TYR A 14 -13.29 -21.04 20.89
CA TYR A 14 -12.62 -21.92 21.85
C TYR A 14 -11.76 -22.98 21.16
N ARG A 15 -12.26 -23.60 20.08
CA ARG A 15 -11.50 -24.58 19.31
C ARG A 15 -10.26 -23.96 18.64
N GLU A 16 -10.43 -22.83 17.97
CA GLU A 16 -9.32 -22.11 17.32
C GLU A 16 -8.25 -21.69 18.34
N TYR A 17 -8.67 -21.20 19.52
CA TYR A 17 -7.76 -20.87 20.61
C TYR A 17 -7.02 -22.10 21.14
N ARG A 18 -7.72 -23.23 21.34
CA ARG A 18 -7.09 -24.47 21.82
C ARG A 18 -6.04 -25.01 20.87
N GLU A 19 -6.27 -24.91 19.56
CA GLU A 19 -5.36 -25.41 18.53
C GLU A 19 -4.18 -24.47 18.26
N SER A 20 -4.42 -23.16 18.23
CA SER A 20 -3.41 -22.18 17.82
C SER A 20 -2.76 -21.39 18.96
N GLY A 21 -3.37 -21.38 20.15
CA GLY A 21 -2.99 -20.54 21.28
C GLY A 21 -3.21 -19.04 21.05
N LYS A 22 -3.81 -18.64 19.93
CA LYS A 22 -3.98 -17.25 19.52
C LYS A 22 -5.39 -16.78 19.82
N THR A 23 -5.49 -15.58 20.38
CA THR A 23 -6.76 -14.87 20.59
C THR A 23 -7.23 -14.12 19.34
N SER A 24 -6.36 -13.98 18.34
CA SER A 24 -6.64 -13.27 17.09
C SER A 24 -6.54 -14.21 15.89
N ASN A 25 -7.48 -14.04 14.97
CA ASN A 25 -7.54 -14.83 13.75
C ASN A 25 -6.87 -14.02 12.63
N LEU A 26 -5.67 -14.41 12.19
CA LEU A 26 -4.97 -13.73 11.11
C LEU A 26 -5.70 -13.99 9.79
N ARG A 27 -6.36 -12.95 9.25
CA ARG A 27 -7.10 -13.02 7.99
C ARG A 27 -6.14 -13.01 6.80
N HIS A 28 -5.52 -14.14 6.50
CA HIS A 28 -4.55 -14.28 5.40
C HIS A 28 -5.14 -14.11 3.99
N ARG A 29 -6.47 -14.25 3.83
CA ARG A 29 -7.15 -14.23 2.51
C ARG A 29 -8.29 -13.21 2.44
N CYS A 30 -8.18 -12.10 3.17
CA CYS A 30 -9.16 -11.03 3.07
C CYS A 30 -8.72 -9.92 2.10
N GLY A 31 -9.69 -9.23 1.51
CA GLY A 31 -9.48 -8.03 0.73
C GLY A 31 -9.27 -8.26 -0.77
N ARG A 32 -9.33 -7.15 -1.52
CA ARG A 32 -9.19 -7.15 -2.98
C ARG A 32 -7.72 -7.34 -3.36
N LYS A 33 -7.44 -8.27 -4.28
CA LYS A 33 -6.11 -8.45 -4.86
C LYS A 33 -5.65 -7.18 -5.58
N LYS A 34 -4.35 -6.89 -5.52
CA LYS A 34 -3.76 -5.77 -6.27
C LYS A 34 -3.82 -6.07 -7.77
N ILE A 35 -4.15 -5.04 -8.55
CA ILE A 35 -4.18 -5.11 -10.02
C ILE A 35 -2.75 -5.19 -10.59
N THR A 36 -1.78 -4.60 -9.88
CA THR A 36 -0.37 -4.54 -10.28
C THR A 36 0.35 -5.81 -9.86
N GLN A 37 0.97 -6.48 -10.82
CA GLN A 37 1.83 -7.64 -10.56
C GLN A 37 3.25 -7.21 -10.16
N GLU A 38 4.06 -8.16 -9.69
CA GLU A 38 5.44 -7.89 -9.31
C GLU A 38 6.27 -7.34 -10.49
N ARG A 39 6.04 -7.86 -11.71
CA ARG A 39 6.67 -7.34 -12.94
C ARG A 39 6.35 -5.87 -13.20
N ASP A 40 5.11 -5.47 -12.92
CA ASP A 40 4.62 -4.11 -13.10
C ASP A 40 5.27 -3.18 -12.08
N GLN A 41 5.40 -3.64 -10.83
CA GLN A 41 6.11 -2.90 -9.77
C GLN A 41 7.60 -2.73 -10.09
N ARG A 42 8.28 -3.77 -10.60
CA ARG A 42 9.68 -3.69 -11.05
C ARG A 42 9.85 -2.71 -12.21
N ARG A 43 8.90 -2.67 -13.14
CA ARG A 43 8.91 -1.72 -14.27
C ARG A 43 8.64 -0.29 -13.80
N LEU A 44 7.64 -0.09 -12.95
CA LEU A 44 7.32 1.20 -12.35
C LEU A 44 8.51 1.75 -11.55
N THR A 45 9.22 0.89 -10.81
CA THR A 45 10.45 1.24 -10.10
C THR A 45 11.54 1.75 -11.06
N ARG A 46 11.71 1.12 -12.24
CA ARG A 46 12.65 1.57 -13.26
C ARG A 46 12.29 2.94 -13.82
N ILE A 47 11.01 3.20 -14.10
CA ILE A 47 10.52 4.50 -14.60
C ILE A 47 10.78 5.60 -13.57
N ILE A 48 10.44 5.36 -12.30
CA ILE A 48 10.66 6.34 -11.22
C ILE A 48 12.15 6.62 -10.98
N LYS A 49 13.01 5.61 -11.09
CA LYS A 49 14.46 5.79 -10.94
C LYS A 49 15.09 6.61 -12.07
N ARG A 50 14.55 6.54 -13.29
CA ARG A 50 14.96 7.40 -14.41
C ARG A 50 14.61 8.86 -14.13
N ASP A 51 13.33 9.13 -13.87
CA ASP A 51 12.82 10.49 -13.65
C ASP A 51 12.18 10.64 -12.26
N ARG A 52 13.00 10.79 -11.21
CA ARG A 52 12.49 10.89 -9.83
C ARG A 52 11.55 12.09 -9.61
N ARG A 53 11.66 13.14 -10.44
CA ARG A 53 10.84 14.36 -10.39
C ARG A 53 9.65 14.35 -11.37
N ALA A 54 9.40 13.26 -12.11
CA ALA A 54 8.26 13.18 -13.05
C ALA A 54 6.89 13.21 -12.34
N ILE A 55 5.95 13.94 -12.93
CA ILE A 55 4.56 14.03 -12.46
C ILE A 55 3.90 12.65 -12.64
N PRO A 56 3.02 12.20 -11.72
CA PRO A 56 2.34 10.90 -11.83
C PRO A 56 1.65 10.64 -13.18
N LEU A 57 1.19 11.68 -13.88
CA LEU A 57 0.62 11.59 -15.23
C LEU A 57 1.65 11.16 -16.27
N LYS A 58 2.85 11.76 -16.26
CA LYS A 58 3.95 11.36 -17.14
C LYS A 58 4.37 9.91 -16.86
N ILE A 59 4.47 9.55 -15.58
CA ILE A 59 4.79 8.18 -15.14
C ILE A 59 3.72 7.19 -15.64
N ALA A 60 2.44 7.57 -15.59
CA ALA A 60 1.36 6.74 -16.11
C ALA A 60 1.48 6.57 -17.64
N ALA A 61 1.71 7.65 -18.40
CA ALA A 61 1.92 7.57 -19.84
C ALA A 61 3.12 6.67 -20.21
N ASP A 62 4.26 6.84 -19.54
CA ASP A 62 5.45 5.99 -19.74
C ASP A 62 5.17 4.53 -19.36
N PHE A 63 4.32 4.31 -18.35
CA PHE A 63 3.89 2.99 -17.95
C PHE A 63 2.93 2.37 -18.98
N ASP A 64 1.95 3.10 -19.48
CA ASP A 64 0.97 2.62 -20.44
C ASP A 64 1.59 2.40 -21.84
N ALA A 65 2.72 3.05 -22.15
CA ALA A 65 3.50 2.81 -23.37
C ALA A 65 4.17 1.42 -23.44
N GLY A 66 4.06 0.59 -22.41
CA GLY A 66 4.60 -0.77 -22.40
C GLY A 66 3.53 -1.86 -22.47
N PRO A 67 3.94 -3.14 -22.61
CA PRO A 67 3.01 -4.26 -22.78
C PRO A 67 2.29 -4.69 -21.48
N SER A 68 2.25 -3.82 -20.47
CA SER A 68 1.59 -4.08 -19.17
C SER A 68 0.11 -3.72 -19.23
N THR A 69 -0.68 -4.27 -18.31
CA THR A 69 -2.07 -3.83 -18.11
C THR A 69 -2.10 -2.35 -17.81
N SER A 70 -2.92 -1.60 -18.55
CA SER A 70 -3.14 -0.18 -18.29
C SER A 70 -3.71 0.00 -16.89
N VAL A 71 -3.22 1.02 -16.19
CA VAL A 71 -3.62 1.29 -14.80
C VAL A 71 -3.93 2.77 -14.64
N SER A 72 -4.95 3.06 -13.83
CA SER A 72 -5.27 4.45 -13.55
C SER A 72 -4.12 5.17 -12.84
N VAL A 73 -4.01 6.47 -13.07
CA VAL A 73 -3.05 7.37 -12.40
C VAL A 73 -3.13 7.24 -10.87
N ARG A 74 -4.35 7.05 -10.33
CA ARG A 74 -4.57 6.82 -8.90
C ARG A 74 -3.92 5.52 -8.40
N THR A 75 -3.91 4.48 -9.23
CA THR A 75 -3.26 3.20 -8.93
C THR A 75 -1.74 3.31 -8.99
N ILE A 76 -1.21 4.08 -9.95
CA ILE A 76 0.22 4.44 -10.03
C ILE A 76 0.63 5.18 -8.73
N GLN A 77 -0.11 6.20 -8.33
CA GLN A 77 0.17 6.97 -7.11
C GLN A 77 0.19 6.11 -5.84
N ARG A 78 -0.79 5.22 -5.67
CA ARG A 78 -0.82 4.28 -4.53
C ARG A 78 0.38 3.34 -4.51
N ASN A 79 0.79 2.83 -5.67
CA ASN A 79 1.98 2.00 -5.78
C ASN A 79 3.26 2.78 -5.43
N ILE A 80 3.40 4.02 -5.91
CA ILE A 80 4.53 4.90 -5.57
C ILE A 80 4.66 5.04 -4.04
N ILE A 81 3.55 5.33 -3.35
CA ILE A 81 3.54 5.46 -1.88
C ILE A 81 3.86 4.13 -1.22
N HIS A 82 3.20 3.05 -1.63
CA HIS A 82 3.38 1.72 -1.06
C HIS A 82 4.83 1.20 -1.19
N MET A 83 5.50 1.54 -2.30
CA MET A 83 6.90 1.20 -2.55
C MET A 83 7.90 2.18 -1.89
N GLY A 84 7.43 3.22 -1.20
CA GLY A 84 8.30 4.18 -0.50
C GLY A 84 8.91 5.28 -1.38
N PHE A 85 8.44 5.47 -2.61
CA PHE A 85 8.90 6.53 -3.52
C PHE A 85 8.22 7.89 -3.28
N GLN A 86 7.70 8.11 -2.07
CA GLN A 86 7.10 9.39 -1.72
C GLN A 86 8.13 10.52 -1.83
N ARG A 87 7.73 11.63 -2.45
CA ARG A 87 8.58 12.82 -2.49
C ARG A 87 8.72 13.36 -1.07
N ARG A 88 9.96 13.57 -0.63
CA ARG A 88 10.21 14.31 0.61
C ARG A 88 9.74 15.75 0.40
N ARG A 89 8.87 16.23 1.28
CA ARG A 89 8.59 17.67 1.34
C ARG A 89 9.82 18.34 1.96
N PRO A 90 10.37 19.40 1.36
CA PRO A 90 11.39 20.21 2.03
C PRO A 90 10.81 20.70 3.36
N THR A 91 11.55 20.52 4.45
CA THR A 91 11.19 21.12 5.73
C THR A 91 11.28 22.64 5.55
N ARG A 92 10.15 23.34 5.67
CA ARG A 92 10.15 24.81 5.67
C ARG A 92 10.74 25.26 7.01
N VAL A 93 12.06 25.44 7.06
CA VAL A 93 12.71 26.06 8.21
C VAL A 93 12.54 27.57 8.05
N SER A 94 12.08 28.27 9.08
CA SER A 94 11.98 29.73 9.04
C SER A 94 13.39 30.34 9.02
N SER A 95 13.71 31.09 7.98
CA SER A 95 14.94 31.87 7.92
C SER A 95 14.87 32.99 8.96
N MET A 96 15.56 32.82 10.09
CA MET A 96 15.77 33.91 11.04
C MET A 96 16.73 34.91 10.40
N THR A 97 16.20 36.01 9.87
CA THR A 97 17.02 37.14 9.44
C THR A 97 17.35 37.95 10.68
N ALA A 98 18.62 37.87 11.13
CA ALA A 98 19.12 38.77 12.16
C ALA A 98 19.09 40.19 11.59
N ARG A 99 18.28 41.06 12.21
CA ARG A 99 18.38 42.50 11.99
C ARG A 99 19.48 43.02 12.91
N TYR A 100 20.55 43.53 12.29
CA TYR A 100 21.53 44.38 12.96
C TYR A 100 20.95 45.79 13.15
#